data_AF-A0A3C0INE1-F1
#
_entry.id   AF-A0A3C0INE1-F1
#
_cell.length_a   1.000
_cell.length_b   1.000
_cell.length_c   1.000
_cell.angle_alpha   90.00
_cell.angle_beta   90.00
_cell.angle_gamma   90.00
#
_symmetry.space_group_name_H-M   'P 1'
#
loop_
_entity.id
_entity.type
_entity.pdbx_description
1 polymer ?
#
loop_
_entity_poly.entity_id
_entity_poly.type
_entity_poly.pdbx_seq_one_letter_code
_entity_poly.pdbx_strand_id
1 'polypeptide(L)'
;AGIDWSYSTAKIQSLAQHLPQGSICVTQGFIGATDENESTTLGREGSDYTAAIFANILSAESVTIWKDVEGVMSADPKQFANATYLPELSFEEVIEMAYYGAQVIHPKTIKPLQNKGIPLRVKCFNDMQLPGTTISSKRVKQLPPIVIIKAQQVLLQLNTLDYSFVGEQPMMALYAAFEQLKIKPNLIQTGAIGIQLCIDDKPEKIDALAANLAHMFDIQVSKGLQLFTVRHYNADSMAQLTAGKKIILEQKTSITYQSLVL
;
A
#
# COMPACT_ATOMS: atom_id res chain seq x y z
N ALA A 1 9.99 -12.64 -3.23
CA ALA A 1 9.96 -14.11 -3.13
C ALA A 1 8.71 -14.64 -3.82
N GLY A 2 8.90 -15.34 -4.94
CA GLY A 2 7.86 -16.16 -5.53
C GLY A 2 7.70 -17.42 -4.69
N ILE A 3 6.46 -17.79 -4.36
CA ILE A 3 6.17 -19.04 -3.65
C ILE A 3 5.99 -20.13 -4.70
N ASP A 4 6.69 -21.25 -4.56
CA ASP A 4 6.29 -22.47 -5.25
C ASP A 4 5.05 -23.02 -4.54
N TRP A 5 3.88 -22.67 -5.07
CA TRP A 5 2.59 -23.06 -4.51
C TRP A 5 2.36 -24.56 -4.60
N SER A 6 2.87 -25.23 -5.63
CA SER A 6 2.70 -26.68 -5.81
C SER A 6 3.48 -27.42 -4.73
N TYR A 7 4.77 -27.12 -4.61
CA TYR A 7 5.65 -27.73 -3.62
C TYR A 7 5.19 -27.43 -2.19
N SER A 8 4.87 -26.17 -1.90
CA SER A 8 4.43 -25.75 -0.55
C SER A 8 3.11 -26.42 -0.17
N THR A 9 2.17 -26.57 -1.12
CA THR A 9 0.89 -27.25 -0.89
C THR A 9 1.12 -28.71 -0.51
N ALA A 10 1.93 -29.44 -1.28
CA ALA A 10 2.21 -30.84 -1.01
C ALA A 10 2.83 -31.06 0.38
N LYS A 11 3.81 -30.22 0.76
CA LYS A 11 4.47 -30.30 2.06
C LYS A 11 3.55 -29.96 3.23
N ILE A 12 2.81 -28.85 3.13
CA ILE A 12 1.93 -28.38 4.21
C ILE A 12 0.75 -29.34 4.40
N GLN A 13 0.15 -29.84 3.32
CA GLN A 13 -0.93 -30.83 3.41
C GLN A 13 -0.44 -32.16 3.98
N SER A 14 0.74 -32.63 3.56
CA SER A 14 1.36 -33.82 4.12
C SER A 14 1.60 -33.66 5.63
N LEU A 15 2.15 -32.53 6.07
CA LEU A 15 2.32 -32.24 7.51
C LEU A 15 0.98 -32.25 8.24
N ALA A 16 -0.05 -31.59 7.70
CA ALA A 16 -1.37 -31.51 8.31
C ALA A 16 -2.04 -32.88 8.50
N GLN A 17 -1.81 -33.83 7.58
CA GLN A 17 -2.34 -35.21 7.69
C GLN A 17 -1.72 -36.01 8.84
N HIS A 18 -0.51 -35.65 9.28
CA HIS A 18 0.16 -36.32 10.40
C HIS A 18 -0.14 -35.66 11.76
N LEU A 19 -0.83 -34.52 11.77
CA LEU A 19 -1.22 -33.85 13.00
C LEU A 19 -2.49 -34.49 13.58
N PRO A 20 -2.54 -34.78 14.90
CA PRO A 20 -3.76 -35.24 15.54
C PRO A 20 -4.91 -34.24 15.36
N GLN A 21 -6.12 -34.74 15.15
CA GLN A 21 -7.32 -33.90 15.03
C GLN A 21 -7.48 -33.05 16.30
N GLY A 22 -7.72 -31.75 16.11
CA GLY A 22 -7.88 -30.80 17.22
C GLY A 22 -6.57 -30.35 17.89
N SER A 23 -5.41 -30.75 17.37
CA SER A 23 -4.12 -30.26 17.88
C SER A 23 -3.87 -28.79 17.53
N ILE A 24 -3.13 -28.10 18.40
CA ILE A 24 -2.62 -26.75 18.16
C ILE A 24 -1.19 -26.89 17.63
N CYS A 25 -0.94 -26.34 16.43
CA CYS A 25 0.39 -26.29 15.84
C CYS A 25 0.95 -24.87 15.97
N VAL A 26 2.18 -24.75 16.46
CA VAL A 26 2.92 -23.49 16.53
C VAL A 26 4.10 -23.60 15.58
N THR A 27 4.22 -22.64 14.66
CA THR A 27 5.30 -22.59 13.68
C THR A 27 5.77 -21.16 13.47
N GLN A 28 6.92 -21.00 12.83
CA GLN A 28 7.50 -19.70 12.53
C GLN A 28 6.81 -19.06 11.32
N GLY A 29 6.79 -17.73 11.31
CA GLY A 29 6.48 -16.93 10.12
C GLY A 29 7.75 -16.41 9.44
N PHE A 30 7.60 -15.67 8.34
CA PHE A 30 8.65 -14.91 7.65
C PHE A 30 9.73 -15.73 6.92
N ILE A 31 10.07 -16.91 7.42
CA ILE A 31 11.12 -17.79 6.88
C ILE A 31 10.56 -18.80 5.86
N GLY A 32 11.46 -19.33 5.02
CA GLY A 32 11.20 -20.41 4.08
C GLY A 32 12.51 -21.07 3.63
N ALA A 33 12.43 -21.99 2.67
CA ALA A 33 13.60 -22.64 2.07
C ALA A 33 13.56 -22.53 0.53
N THR A 34 14.72 -22.47 -0.10
CA THR A 34 14.86 -22.62 -1.57
C THR A 34 14.75 -24.09 -1.97
N ASP A 35 14.75 -24.37 -3.27
CA ASP A 35 14.85 -25.72 -3.85
C ASP A 35 16.17 -26.42 -3.51
N GLU A 36 17.22 -25.65 -3.21
CA GLU A 36 18.52 -26.12 -2.69
C GLU A 36 18.52 -26.30 -1.15
N ASN A 37 17.37 -26.16 -0.48
CA ASN A 37 17.21 -26.17 0.99
C ASN A 37 17.94 -25.03 1.74
N GLU A 38 18.32 -23.97 1.05
CA GLU A 38 18.90 -22.79 1.69
C GLU A 38 17.82 -21.95 2.38
N SER A 39 18.13 -21.44 3.57
CA SER A 39 17.20 -20.59 4.31
C SER A 39 16.96 -19.27 3.59
N THR A 40 15.70 -18.88 3.46
CA THR A 40 15.31 -17.62 2.82
C THR A 40 14.19 -16.92 3.59
N THR A 41 13.85 -15.70 3.18
CA THR A 41 12.82 -14.89 3.82
C THR A 41 11.78 -14.39 2.82
N LEU A 42 10.59 -14.10 3.33
CA LEU A 42 9.45 -13.64 2.53
C LEU A 42 9.40 -12.11 2.35
N GLY A 43 10.37 -11.39 2.92
CA GLY A 43 10.49 -9.94 2.89
C GLY A 43 9.58 -9.23 3.90
N ARG A 44 9.30 -7.95 3.66
CA ARG A 44 8.46 -7.10 4.53
C ARG A 44 7.11 -7.77 4.78
N GLU A 45 6.68 -7.76 6.05
CA GLU A 45 5.43 -8.40 6.52
C GLU A 45 5.36 -9.89 6.19
N GLY A 46 6.51 -10.57 6.16
CA GLY A 46 6.60 -11.98 5.81
C GLY A 46 5.84 -12.90 6.77
N SER A 47 5.71 -12.59 8.06
CA SER A 47 4.92 -13.40 9.00
C SER A 47 3.43 -13.35 8.70
N ASP A 48 2.88 -12.15 8.44
CA ASP A 48 1.49 -11.97 8.01
C ASP A 48 1.26 -12.75 6.70
N TYR A 49 2.21 -12.66 5.76
CA TYR A 49 2.14 -13.40 4.51
C TYR A 49 2.22 -14.93 4.70
N THR A 50 3.07 -15.43 5.61
CA THR A 50 3.11 -16.86 5.98
C THR A 50 1.75 -17.32 6.47
N ALA A 51 1.11 -16.58 7.37
CA ALA A 51 -0.23 -16.91 7.86
C ALA A 51 -1.25 -17.00 6.71
N ALA A 52 -1.20 -16.06 5.77
CA ALA A 52 -2.06 -16.09 4.58
C ALA A 52 -1.80 -17.28 3.66
N ILE A 53 -0.55 -17.70 3.50
CA ILE A 53 -0.17 -18.90 2.72
C ILE A 53 -0.75 -20.16 3.38
N PHE A 54 -0.52 -20.35 4.68
CA PHE A 54 -1.06 -21.50 5.41
C PHE A 54 -2.57 -21.55 5.34
N ALA A 55 -3.23 -20.41 5.61
CA ALA A 55 -4.68 -20.32 5.54
C ALA A 55 -5.22 -20.63 4.15
N ASN A 56 -4.56 -20.13 3.11
CA ASN A 56 -4.93 -20.47 1.74
C ASN A 56 -4.79 -21.99 1.52
N ILE A 57 -3.62 -22.59 1.77
CA ILE A 57 -3.36 -24.01 1.46
C ILE A 57 -4.28 -24.94 2.27
N LEU A 58 -4.49 -24.64 3.54
CA LEU A 58 -5.31 -25.43 4.46
C LEU A 58 -6.81 -25.10 4.36
N SER A 59 -7.20 -24.15 3.52
CA SER A 59 -8.59 -23.67 3.38
C SER A 59 -9.19 -23.27 4.74
N ALA A 60 -8.45 -22.47 5.50
CA ALA A 60 -8.86 -22.02 6.82
C ALA A 60 -10.14 -21.17 6.76
N GLU A 61 -10.93 -21.21 7.82
CA GLU A 61 -12.15 -20.40 7.96
C GLU A 61 -11.85 -18.91 8.03
N SER A 62 -10.74 -18.52 8.68
CA SER A 62 -10.30 -17.13 8.79
C SER A 62 -8.82 -17.03 9.14
N VAL A 63 -8.24 -15.86 8.95
CA VAL A 63 -6.93 -15.47 9.51
C VAL A 63 -7.13 -14.35 10.50
N THR A 64 -6.45 -14.41 11.65
CA THR A 64 -6.39 -13.30 12.60
C THR A 64 -4.96 -12.81 12.74
N ILE A 65 -4.74 -11.53 12.48
CA ILE A 65 -3.47 -10.85 12.73
C ILE A 65 -3.65 -9.99 13.97
N TRP A 66 -2.83 -10.27 14.97
CA TRP A 66 -2.82 -9.56 16.24
C TRP A 66 -1.81 -8.41 16.17
N LYS A 67 -2.28 -7.18 16.42
CA LYS A 67 -1.47 -5.95 16.36
C LYS A 67 -1.64 -5.12 17.64
N ASP A 68 -0.83 -4.08 17.77
CA ASP A 68 -0.84 -3.09 18.85
C ASP A 68 -1.91 -2.00 18.67
N VAL A 69 -2.87 -2.23 17.77
CA VAL A 69 -3.97 -1.32 17.45
C VAL A 69 -5.31 -1.98 17.72
N GLU A 70 -6.29 -1.18 18.12
CA GLU A 70 -7.68 -1.62 18.38
C GLU A 70 -8.36 -2.18 17.13
N GLY A 71 -7.92 -1.69 15.97
CA GLY A 71 -8.32 -2.14 14.64
C GLY A 71 -7.87 -1.11 13.61
N VAL A 72 -8.52 -1.12 12.44
CA VAL A 72 -8.23 -0.16 11.38
C VAL A 72 -9.00 1.12 11.62
N MET A 73 -8.30 2.26 11.55
CA MET A 73 -8.87 3.59 11.71
C MET A 73 -8.97 4.30 10.35
N SER A 74 -9.90 5.23 10.21
CA SER A 74 -10.04 6.04 8.99
C SER A 74 -8.90 7.02 8.77
N ALA A 75 -8.13 7.35 9.79
CA ALA A 75 -6.90 8.12 9.70
C ALA A 75 -5.95 7.69 10.83
N ASP A 76 -4.70 8.12 10.79
CA ASP A 76 -3.81 7.96 11.95
C ASP A 76 -4.36 8.76 13.13
N PRO A 77 -4.79 8.13 14.24
CA PRO A 77 -5.39 8.82 15.38
C PRO A 77 -4.42 9.77 16.08
N LYS A 78 -3.11 9.60 15.89
CA LYS A 78 -2.09 10.53 16.40
C LYS A 78 -2.06 11.85 15.63
N GLN A 79 -2.52 11.83 14.38
CA GLN A 79 -2.57 13.00 13.49
C GLN A 79 -3.99 13.58 13.38
N PHE A 80 -5.03 12.74 13.55
CA PHE A 80 -6.43 13.14 13.49
C PHE A 80 -7.20 12.62 14.68
N ALA A 81 -7.54 13.53 15.60
CA ALA A 81 -8.37 13.20 16.77
C ALA A 81 -9.78 12.67 16.38
N ASN A 82 -10.28 13.05 15.20
CA ASN A 82 -11.56 12.60 14.68
C ASN A 82 -11.47 11.30 13.86
N ALA A 83 -10.36 10.56 13.96
CA ALA A 83 -10.24 9.26 13.30
C ALA A 83 -11.32 8.31 13.81
N THR A 84 -12.04 7.68 12.89
CA THR A 84 -13.15 6.78 13.19
C THR A 84 -12.72 5.33 12.99
N TYR A 85 -13.13 4.46 13.91
CA TYR A 85 -12.94 3.03 13.80
C TYR A 85 -13.69 2.42 12.60
N LEU A 86 -13.04 1.52 11.87
CA LEU A 86 -13.58 0.84 10.69
C LEU A 86 -13.83 -0.64 11.04
N PRO A 87 -15.07 -1.04 11.38
CA PRO A 87 -15.37 -2.42 11.80
C PRO A 87 -15.26 -3.44 10.65
N GLU A 88 -15.56 -3.02 9.43
CA GLU A 88 -15.54 -3.85 8.23
C GLU A 88 -14.87 -3.11 7.07
N LEU A 89 -14.05 -3.82 6.30
CA LEU A 89 -13.45 -3.33 5.06
C LEU A 89 -13.48 -4.41 3.97
N SER A 90 -13.48 -3.98 2.71
CA SER A 90 -13.27 -4.91 1.61
C SER A 90 -11.77 -5.12 1.35
N PHE A 91 -11.41 -6.23 0.72
CA PHE A 91 -10.02 -6.45 0.29
C PHE A 91 -9.51 -5.34 -0.62
N GLU A 92 -10.34 -4.86 -1.54
CA GLU A 92 -10.01 -3.78 -2.47
C GLU A 92 -9.71 -2.49 -1.72
N GLU A 93 -10.52 -2.14 -0.71
CA GLU A 93 -10.31 -0.92 0.07
C GLU A 93 -8.98 -0.97 0.83
N VAL A 94 -8.64 -2.10 1.45
CA VAL A 94 -7.36 -2.26 2.15
C VAL A 94 -6.17 -2.19 1.18
N ILE A 95 -6.30 -2.75 -0.03
CA ILE A 95 -5.27 -2.66 -1.07
C ILE A 95 -5.04 -1.20 -1.48
N GLU A 96 -6.13 -0.45 -1.70
CA GLU A 96 -6.08 0.98 -2.04
C GLU A 96 -5.45 1.81 -0.92
N MET A 97 -5.87 1.59 0.33
CA MET A 97 -5.26 2.23 1.50
C MET A 97 -3.75 1.96 1.56
N ALA A 98 -3.33 0.71 1.36
CA ALA A 98 -1.92 0.34 1.35
C ALA A 98 -1.15 0.96 0.16
N TYR A 99 -1.77 1.04 -1.01
CA TYR A 99 -1.20 1.69 -2.20
C TYR A 99 -0.87 3.17 -1.91
N TYR A 100 -1.78 3.90 -1.26
CA TYR A 100 -1.57 5.30 -0.88
C TYR A 100 -0.67 5.50 0.35
N GLY A 101 -0.27 4.42 1.02
CA GLY A 101 0.75 4.45 2.08
C GLY A 101 0.24 4.20 3.50
N ALA A 102 -1.03 3.82 3.68
CA ALA A 102 -1.50 3.36 4.99
C ALA A 102 -0.82 2.04 5.38
N GLN A 103 -0.25 1.97 6.58
CA GLN A 103 0.47 0.79 7.07
C GLN A 103 -0.45 -0.12 7.90
N VAL A 104 -1.41 -0.75 7.24
CA VAL A 104 -2.38 -1.64 7.91
C VAL A 104 -2.03 -3.11 7.70
N ILE A 105 -2.19 -3.59 6.46
CA ILE A 105 -1.83 -4.94 6.02
C ILE A 105 -1.28 -4.82 4.60
N HIS A 106 -0.13 -5.43 4.34
CA HIS A 106 0.47 -5.42 3.01
C HIS A 106 -0.36 -6.22 1.99
N PRO A 107 -0.54 -5.73 0.74
CA PRO A 107 -1.35 -6.39 -0.29
C PRO A 107 -0.94 -7.85 -0.59
N LYS A 108 0.35 -8.17 -0.39
CA LYS A 108 0.88 -9.53 -0.52
C LYS A 108 0.19 -10.53 0.41
N THR A 109 -0.16 -10.10 1.64
CA THR A 109 -0.92 -10.89 2.62
C THR A 109 -2.39 -11.02 2.21
N ILE A 110 -2.97 -9.98 1.63
CA ILE A 110 -4.37 -9.96 1.20
C ILE A 110 -4.63 -10.93 0.05
N LYS A 111 -3.71 -11.02 -0.93
CA LYS A 111 -3.96 -11.73 -2.19
C LYS A 111 -4.34 -13.21 -2.02
N PRO A 112 -3.60 -14.04 -1.24
CA PRO A 112 -3.99 -15.44 -1.03
C PRO A 112 -5.35 -15.58 -0.34
N LEU A 113 -5.69 -14.68 0.57
CA LEU A 113 -6.95 -14.70 1.31
C LEU A 113 -8.12 -14.32 0.40
N GLN A 114 -7.97 -13.25 -0.38
CA GLN A 114 -8.95 -12.82 -1.39
C GLN A 114 -9.24 -13.93 -2.40
N ASN A 115 -8.21 -14.62 -2.91
CA ASN A 115 -8.35 -15.70 -3.89
C ASN A 115 -9.24 -16.86 -3.40
N LYS A 116 -9.35 -17.08 -2.08
CA LYS A 116 -10.20 -18.12 -1.48
C LYS A 116 -11.38 -17.56 -0.67
N GLY A 117 -11.59 -16.25 -0.67
CA GLY A 117 -12.62 -15.61 0.13
C GLY A 117 -12.44 -15.79 1.65
N ILE A 118 -11.21 -16.00 2.12
CA ILE A 118 -10.92 -16.24 3.55
C ILE A 118 -10.87 -14.88 4.26
N PRO A 119 -11.79 -14.58 5.19
CA PRO A 119 -11.79 -13.32 5.91
C PRO A 119 -10.55 -13.15 6.79
N LEU A 120 -10.02 -11.92 6.79
CA LEU A 120 -8.89 -11.49 7.61
C LEU A 120 -9.40 -10.61 8.76
N ARG A 121 -9.05 -10.95 10.00
CA ARG A 121 -9.37 -10.19 11.20
C ARG A 121 -8.12 -9.47 11.70
N VAL A 122 -8.22 -8.18 11.98
CA VAL A 122 -7.17 -7.40 12.65
C VAL A 122 -7.64 -7.14 14.08
N LYS A 123 -6.96 -7.74 15.06
CA LYS A 123 -7.33 -7.65 16.48
C LYS A 123 -6.20 -7.08 17.35
N CYS A 124 -6.57 -6.47 18.46
CA CYS A 124 -5.63 -5.95 19.44
C CYS A 124 -5.11 -7.06 20.36
N PHE A 125 -3.79 -7.20 20.51
CA PHE A 125 -3.24 -8.13 21.51
C PHE A 125 -3.23 -7.56 22.94
N ASN A 126 -3.41 -6.24 23.10
CA ASN A 126 -3.49 -5.61 24.43
C ASN A 126 -4.90 -5.73 25.04
N ASP A 127 -5.94 -5.84 24.20
CA ASP A 127 -7.32 -6.08 24.64
C ASP A 127 -8.05 -7.01 23.65
N MET A 128 -8.26 -8.25 24.08
CA MET A 128 -8.88 -9.29 23.26
C MET A 128 -10.41 -9.13 23.15
N GLN A 129 -11.04 -8.33 24.00
CA GLN A 129 -12.48 -8.06 23.98
C GLN A 129 -12.87 -7.09 22.88
N LEU A 130 -11.92 -6.29 22.38
CA LEU A 130 -12.16 -5.41 21.26
C LEU A 130 -12.58 -6.21 20.01
N PRO A 131 -13.60 -5.72 19.26
CA PRO A 131 -14.14 -6.43 18.11
C PRO A 131 -13.09 -6.62 17.01
N GLY A 132 -12.23 -5.62 16.80
CA GLY A 132 -11.26 -5.60 15.70
C GLY A 132 -11.93 -5.50 14.33
N THR A 133 -11.13 -5.22 13.30
CA THR A 133 -11.63 -5.02 11.94
C THR A 133 -11.70 -6.34 11.18
N THR A 134 -12.82 -6.60 10.50
CA THR A 134 -12.94 -7.72 9.55
C THR A 134 -12.78 -7.24 8.12
N ILE A 135 -11.84 -7.85 7.39
CA ILE A 135 -11.54 -7.57 5.99
C ILE A 135 -11.99 -8.79 5.16
N SER A 136 -12.85 -8.59 4.16
CA SER A 136 -13.43 -9.67 3.37
C SER A 136 -13.80 -9.26 1.94
N SER A 137 -14.40 -10.17 1.16
CA SER A 137 -14.95 -9.84 -0.17
C SER A 137 -16.27 -9.06 -0.11
N LYS A 138 -16.82 -8.82 1.08
CA LYS A 138 -18.07 -8.08 1.25
C LYS A 138 -17.84 -6.60 0.92
N ARG A 139 -18.68 -6.06 0.03
CA ARG A 139 -18.68 -4.63 -0.26
C ARG A 139 -19.26 -3.86 0.92
N VAL A 140 -18.46 -2.97 1.49
CA VAL A 140 -18.90 -2.04 2.54
C VAL A 140 -19.42 -0.77 1.87
N LYS A 141 -20.62 -0.32 2.24
CA LYS A 141 -21.23 0.92 1.74
C LYS A 141 -21.01 2.02 2.77
N GLN A 142 -20.96 3.28 2.29
CA GLN A 142 -20.92 4.47 3.15
C GLN A 142 -19.74 4.47 4.14
N LEU A 143 -18.55 4.11 3.65
CA LEU A 143 -17.34 4.32 4.44
C LEU A 143 -17.16 5.83 4.72
N PRO A 144 -16.69 6.21 5.93
CA PRO A 144 -16.32 7.58 6.19
C PRO A 144 -15.09 7.95 5.35
N PRO A 145 -14.75 9.25 5.22
CA PRO A 145 -13.51 9.66 4.60
C PRO A 145 -12.31 8.98 5.26
N ILE A 146 -11.50 8.29 4.45
CA ILE A 146 -10.26 7.64 4.88
C ILE A 146 -9.09 8.52 4.45
N VAL A 147 -8.35 9.05 5.42
CA VAL A 147 -7.29 10.04 5.23
C VAL A 147 -5.92 9.39 5.40
N ILE A 148 -5.06 9.61 4.41
CA ILE A 148 -3.68 9.14 4.38
C ILE A 148 -2.79 10.35 4.11
N ILE A 149 -1.79 10.55 4.97
CA ILE A 149 -0.81 11.63 4.83
C ILE A 149 0.55 11.03 4.51
N LYS A 150 1.17 11.56 3.46
CA LYS A 150 2.60 11.39 3.21
C LYS A 150 3.32 12.73 3.40
N ALA A 151 4.14 12.81 4.43
CA ALA A 151 5.04 13.94 4.65
C ALA A 151 6.29 13.82 3.76
N GLN A 152 7.11 14.89 3.72
CA GLN A 152 8.40 14.91 3.04
C GLN A 152 8.27 14.48 1.57
N GLN A 153 7.43 15.19 0.84
CA GLN A 153 7.19 14.97 -0.57
C GLN A 153 7.87 16.04 -1.41
N VAL A 154 8.19 15.67 -2.64
CA VAL A 154 8.80 16.54 -3.64
C VAL A 154 7.97 16.50 -4.91
N LEU A 155 7.72 17.67 -5.49
CA LEU A 155 7.18 17.82 -6.83
C LEU A 155 8.33 18.02 -7.82
N LEU A 156 8.43 17.14 -8.80
CA LEU A 156 9.24 17.34 -9.98
C LEU A 156 8.35 17.77 -11.14
N GLN A 157 8.73 18.84 -11.81
CA GLN A 157 8.10 19.29 -13.05
C GLN A 157 9.11 19.06 -14.18
N LEU A 158 8.79 18.12 -15.06
CA LEU A 158 9.61 17.72 -16.19
C LEU A 158 8.99 18.31 -17.46
N ASN A 159 9.63 19.28 -18.09
CA ASN A 159 9.17 19.89 -19.35
C ASN A 159 10.05 19.42 -20.51
N THR A 160 9.47 19.07 -21.66
CA THR A 160 10.27 18.65 -22.83
C THR A 160 11.16 19.80 -23.32
N LEU A 161 12.42 19.49 -23.63
CA LEU A 161 13.41 20.50 -24.05
C LEU A 161 13.10 21.12 -25.41
N ASP A 162 12.48 20.36 -26.30
CA ASP A 162 12.17 20.71 -27.68
C ASP A 162 10.69 21.09 -27.89
N TYR A 163 9.92 21.23 -26.80
CA TYR A 163 8.46 21.45 -26.82
C TYR A 163 7.67 20.35 -27.56
N SER A 164 8.27 19.18 -27.78
CA SER A 164 7.56 18.02 -28.31
C SER A 164 6.53 17.53 -27.30
N PHE A 165 5.52 16.82 -27.81
CA PHE A 165 4.52 16.25 -26.94
C PHE A 165 5.09 15.12 -26.08
N VAL A 166 4.66 15.06 -24.83
CA VAL A 166 4.89 13.90 -23.97
C VAL A 166 4.08 12.72 -24.51
N GLY A 167 4.76 11.93 -25.33
CA GLY A 167 4.23 10.70 -25.93
C GLY A 167 4.82 9.44 -25.31
N GLU A 168 4.90 8.39 -26.12
CA GLU A 168 5.32 7.06 -25.69
C GLU A 168 6.79 7.01 -25.25
N GLN A 169 7.70 7.61 -26.02
CA GLN A 169 9.14 7.54 -25.69
C GLN A 169 9.50 8.25 -24.38
N PRO A 170 9.08 9.50 -24.11
CA PRO A 170 9.34 10.14 -22.83
C PRO A 170 8.74 9.38 -21.64
N MET A 171 7.57 8.76 -21.82
CA MET A 171 6.96 7.89 -20.79
C MET A 171 7.72 6.61 -20.56
N MET A 172 8.15 5.93 -21.63
CA MET A 172 8.95 4.72 -21.51
C MET A 172 10.26 4.99 -20.77
N ALA A 173 10.95 6.09 -21.09
CA ALA A 173 12.17 6.50 -20.41
C ALA A 173 11.91 6.80 -18.92
N LEU A 174 10.83 7.51 -18.60
CA LEU A 174 10.45 7.83 -17.23
C LEU A 174 10.19 6.55 -16.40
N TYR A 175 9.38 5.62 -16.91
CA TYR A 175 9.08 4.37 -16.21
C TYR A 175 10.30 3.44 -16.10
N ALA A 176 11.17 3.41 -17.11
CA ALA A 176 12.43 2.68 -17.04
C ALA A 176 13.33 3.24 -15.92
N ALA A 177 13.44 4.57 -15.80
CA ALA A 177 14.18 5.22 -14.73
C ALA A 177 13.59 4.90 -13.35
N PHE A 178 12.26 4.87 -13.21
CA PHE A 178 11.62 4.45 -11.95
C PHE A 178 11.99 3.04 -11.53
N GLU A 179 11.96 2.08 -12.46
CA GLU A 179 12.29 0.69 -12.17
C GLU A 179 13.77 0.51 -11.81
N GLN A 180 14.67 1.19 -12.54
CA GLN A 180 16.11 1.16 -12.28
C GLN A 180 16.46 1.76 -10.91
N LEU A 181 15.87 2.91 -10.58
CA LEU A 181 16.17 3.66 -9.35
C LEU A 181 15.29 3.23 -8.16
N LYS A 182 14.39 2.27 -8.37
CA LYS A 182 13.39 1.82 -7.38
C LYS A 182 12.61 3.00 -6.80
N ILE A 183 12.18 3.90 -7.67
CA ILE A 183 11.32 5.04 -7.33
C ILE A 183 9.88 4.59 -7.52
N LYS A 184 9.04 4.89 -6.53
CA LYS A 184 7.59 4.69 -6.63
C LYS A 184 6.93 6.06 -6.68
N PRO A 185 6.31 6.45 -7.81
CA PRO A 185 5.54 7.69 -7.89
C PRO A 185 4.32 7.62 -6.98
N ASN A 186 4.06 8.70 -6.23
CA ASN A 186 2.83 8.83 -5.43
C ASN A 186 1.71 9.52 -6.23
N LEU A 187 2.07 10.37 -7.19
CA LEU A 187 1.17 11.02 -8.14
C LEU A 187 1.91 11.31 -9.45
N ILE A 188 1.25 11.09 -10.57
CA ILE A 188 1.71 11.48 -11.90
C ILE A 188 0.58 12.24 -12.61
N GLN A 189 0.90 13.40 -13.15
CA GLN A 189 0.01 14.14 -14.02
C GLN A 189 0.74 14.51 -15.31
N THR A 190 0.15 14.13 -16.44
CA THR A 190 0.73 14.35 -17.76
C THR A 190 -0.02 15.45 -18.48
N GLY A 191 0.69 16.47 -18.94
CA GLY A 191 0.23 17.49 -19.86
C GLY A 191 0.76 17.26 -21.27
N ALA A 192 0.48 18.20 -22.18
CA ALA A 192 0.92 18.08 -23.57
C ALA A 192 2.45 18.06 -23.70
N ILE A 193 3.16 18.92 -22.97
CA ILE A 193 4.62 19.12 -23.09
C ILE A 193 5.36 18.94 -21.76
N GLY A 194 4.69 18.42 -20.73
CA GLY A 194 5.31 18.27 -19.42
C GLY A 194 4.62 17.24 -18.54
N ILE A 195 5.36 16.78 -17.53
CA ILE A 195 4.94 15.80 -16.53
C ILE A 195 5.17 16.37 -15.15
N GLN A 196 4.17 16.28 -14.30
CA GLN A 196 4.27 16.59 -12.88
C GLN A 196 4.31 15.27 -12.10
N LEU A 197 5.33 15.12 -11.27
CA LEU A 197 5.61 13.90 -10.53
C LEU A 197 5.75 14.22 -9.05
N CYS A 198 4.93 13.59 -8.20
CA CYS A 198 5.11 13.61 -6.76
C CYS A 198 5.81 12.33 -6.28
N ILE A 199 6.93 12.46 -5.58
CA ILE A 199 7.67 11.34 -4.96
C ILE A 199 8.10 11.67 -3.53
N ASP A 200 8.51 10.64 -2.79
CA ASP A 200 9.14 10.81 -1.47
C ASP A 200 10.48 11.57 -1.60
N ASP A 201 10.77 12.48 -0.66
CA ASP A 201 11.99 13.29 -0.63
C ASP A 201 13.23 12.45 -0.31
N LYS A 202 13.83 11.90 -1.35
CA LYS A 202 15.07 11.12 -1.30
C LYS A 202 16.08 11.77 -2.24
N PRO A 203 16.95 12.68 -1.73
CA PRO A 203 17.84 13.49 -2.56
C PRO A 203 18.65 12.66 -3.55
N GLU A 204 19.22 11.53 -3.10
CA GLU A 204 20.03 10.65 -3.94
C GLU A 204 19.26 10.07 -5.13
N LYS A 205 17.96 9.79 -4.96
CA LYS A 205 17.10 9.27 -6.03
C LYS A 205 16.60 10.38 -6.94
N ILE A 206 16.33 11.55 -6.38
CA ILE A 206 15.90 12.74 -7.13
C ILE A 206 17.01 13.17 -8.08
N ASP A 207 18.24 13.28 -7.58
CA ASP A 207 19.40 13.70 -8.37
C ASP A 207 19.71 12.67 -9.46
N ALA A 208 19.65 11.38 -9.13
CA ALA A 208 19.85 10.30 -10.11
C ALA A 208 18.76 10.28 -11.20
N LEU A 209 17.49 10.51 -10.83
CA LEU A 209 16.38 10.60 -11.79
C LEU A 209 16.56 11.82 -12.70
N ALA A 210 16.91 12.96 -12.11
CA ALA A 210 17.13 14.19 -12.86
C ALA A 210 18.28 14.03 -13.86
N ALA A 211 19.41 13.46 -13.43
CA ALA A 211 20.55 13.19 -14.31
C ALA A 211 20.21 12.22 -15.45
N ASN A 212 19.44 11.16 -15.17
CA ASN A 212 19.04 10.18 -16.19
C ASN A 212 18.13 10.81 -17.27
N LEU A 213 17.26 11.74 -16.87
CA LEU A 213 16.24 12.33 -17.73
C LEU A 213 16.61 13.72 -18.30
N ALA A 214 17.75 14.29 -17.90
CA ALA A 214 18.19 15.65 -18.28
C ALA A 214 18.37 15.87 -19.80
N HIS A 215 18.55 14.80 -20.57
CA HIS A 215 18.67 14.88 -22.03
C HIS A 215 17.32 15.03 -22.75
N MET A 216 16.21 14.77 -22.06
CA MET A 216 14.84 14.86 -22.61
C MET A 216 14.03 15.99 -21.95
N PHE A 217 14.33 16.29 -20.69
CA PHE A 217 13.53 17.20 -19.89
C PHE A 217 14.36 18.28 -19.18
N ASP A 218 13.81 19.48 -19.13
CA ASP A 218 14.12 20.48 -18.10
C ASP A 218 13.36 20.10 -16.81
N ILE A 219 14.06 20.02 -15.69
CA ILE A 219 13.53 19.44 -14.45
C ILE A 219 13.60 20.46 -13.31
N GLN A 220 12.44 20.87 -12.82
CA GLN A 220 12.30 21.76 -11.68
C GLN A 220 11.84 20.98 -10.45
N VAL A 221 12.43 21.28 -9.30
CA VAL A 221 12.21 20.51 -8.05
C VAL A 221 11.67 21.44 -6.97
N SER A 222 10.50 21.13 -6.42
CA SER A 222 9.90 21.81 -5.27
C SER A 222 9.83 20.85 -4.08
N LYS A 223 10.51 21.19 -2.98
CA LYS A 223 10.62 20.37 -1.77
C LYS A 223 9.73 20.87 -0.63
N GLY A 224 9.68 20.09 0.46
CA GLY A 224 8.97 20.48 1.68
C GLY A 224 7.44 20.33 1.58
N LEU A 225 6.97 19.47 0.67
CA LEU A 225 5.54 19.30 0.41
C LEU A 225 4.95 18.16 1.23
N GLN A 226 3.63 18.15 1.36
CA GLN A 226 2.87 17.04 1.93
C GLN A 226 1.78 16.59 0.94
N LEU A 227 1.63 15.28 0.77
CA LEU A 227 0.56 14.71 -0.04
C LEU A 227 -0.55 14.18 0.87
N PHE A 228 -1.73 14.78 0.77
CA PHE A 228 -2.95 14.26 1.35
C PHE A 228 -3.65 13.38 0.33
N THR A 229 -4.10 12.21 0.78
CA THR A 229 -5.01 11.36 0.02
C THR A 229 -6.25 11.08 0.88
N VAL A 230 -7.43 11.30 0.31
CA VAL A 230 -8.72 11.03 0.93
C VAL A 230 -9.51 10.09 0.06
N ARG A 231 -9.76 8.89 0.55
CA ARG A 231 -10.75 7.99 -0.04
C ARG A 231 -12.12 8.25 0.57
N HIS A 232 -13.18 8.05 -0.21
CA HIS A 232 -14.56 8.37 0.18
C HIS A 232 -14.70 9.83 0.66
N TYR A 233 -14.03 10.74 -0.04
CA TYR A 233 -13.99 12.15 0.33
C TYR A 233 -15.38 12.78 0.28
N ASN A 234 -15.55 13.82 1.10
CA ASN A 234 -16.66 14.77 1.04
C ASN A 234 -16.11 16.20 1.11
N ALA A 235 -16.98 17.20 0.90
CA ALA A 235 -16.58 18.62 0.90
C ALA A 235 -15.84 19.02 2.19
N ASP A 236 -16.33 18.56 3.35
CA ASP A 236 -15.78 18.91 4.65
C ASP A 236 -14.37 18.34 4.84
N SER A 237 -14.16 17.07 4.49
CA SER A 237 -12.85 16.40 4.58
C SER A 237 -11.80 17.07 3.68
N MET A 238 -12.19 17.52 2.48
CA MET A 238 -11.27 18.23 1.58
C MET A 238 -10.89 19.60 2.15
N ALA A 239 -11.88 20.35 2.65
CA ALA A 239 -11.68 21.66 3.23
C ALA A 239 -10.82 21.60 4.50
N GLN A 240 -11.09 20.65 5.40
CA GLN A 240 -10.32 20.47 6.63
C GLN A 240 -8.84 20.19 6.37
N LEU A 241 -8.52 19.39 5.34
CA LEU A 241 -7.15 19.02 5.04
C LEU A 241 -6.35 20.11 4.36
N THR A 242 -7.01 20.94 3.54
CA THR A 242 -6.36 22.02 2.80
C THR A 242 -6.46 23.38 3.50
N ALA A 243 -7.23 23.49 4.58
CA ALA A 243 -7.37 24.72 5.36
C ALA A 243 -6.01 25.31 5.78
N GLY A 244 -5.77 26.56 5.40
CA GLY A 244 -4.55 27.29 5.73
C GLY A 244 -3.30 26.86 4.97
N LYS A 245 -3.41 25.98 3.97
CA LYS A 245 -2.28 25.46 3.18
C LYS A 245 -2.34 25.94 1.75
N LYS A 246 -1.17 26.09 1.12
CA LYS A 246 -1.12 26.42 -0.31
C LYS A 246 -1.20 25.13 -1.11
N ILE A 247 -2.29 24.96 -1.83
CA ILE A 247 -2.46 23.84 -2.76
C ILE A 247 -1.54 24.05 -3.97
N ILE A 248 -0.69 23.07 -4.25
CA ILE A 248 0.25 23.04 -5.38
C ILE A 248 -0.30 22.21 -6.54
N LEU A 249 -0.92 21.07 -6.22
CA LEU A 249 -1.47 20.14 -7.20
C LEU A 249 -2.67 19.38 -6.61
N GLU A 250 -3.70 19.12 -7.42
CA GLU A 250 -4.86 18.34 -7.01
C GLU A 250 -5.28 17.35 -8.09
N GLN A 251 -5.69 16.15 -7.65
CA GLN A 251 -6.29 15.14 -8.51
C GLN A 251 -7.56 14.58 -7.85
N LYS A 252 -8.60 14.40 -8.64
CA LYS A 252 -9.90 13.87 -8.18
C LYS A 252 -10.39 12.76 -9.08
N THR A 253 -10.83 11.68 -8.47
CA THR A 253 -11.70 10.67 -9.09
C THR A 253 -13.08 10.72 -8.42
N SER A 254 -13.95 9.78 -8.74
CA SER A 254 -15.26 9.66 -8.09
C SER A 254 -15.19 9.33 -6.60
N ILE A 255 -14.08 8.72 -6.13
CA ILE A 255 -13.94 8.24 -4.76
C ILE A 255 -12.65 8.67 -4.07
N THR A 256 -11.64 9.11 -4.82
CA THR A 256 -10.34 9.51 -4.27
C THR A 256 -10.05 10.97 -4.59
N TYR A 257 -9.63 11.72 -3.58
CA TYR A 257 -9.07 13.06 -3.70
C TYR A 257 -7.63 13.04 -3.24
N GLN A 258 -6.73 13.62 -4.03
CA GLN A 258 -5.34 13.85 -3.65
C GLN A 258 -5.02 15.34 -3.76
N SER A 259 -4.29 15.86 -2.77
CA SER A 259 -3.84 17.25 -2.74
C SER A 259 -2.40 17.30 -2.26
N LEU A 260 -1.52 17.85 -3.10
CA LEU A 260 -0.15 18.18 -2.75
C LEU A 260 -0.11 19.63 -2.29
N VAL A 261 0.36 19.84 -1.07
CA VAL A 261 0.31 21.14 -0.40
C VAL A 261 1.69 21.58 0.10
N LEU A 262 1.83 22.89 0.29
CA LEU A 262 2.89 23.56 1.04
C LEU A 262 2.33 24.14 2.33
#